data_AF-A0A6A9TDK2-F1
#
_entry.id   AF-A0A6A9TDK2-F1
#
_cell.length_a   1.000
_cell.length_b   1.000
_cell.length_c   1.000
_cell.angle_alpha   90.00
_cell.angle_beta   90.00
_cell.angle_gamma   90.00
#
_symmetry.space_group_name_H-M   'P 1'
#
loop_
_entity.id
_entity.type
_entity.pdbx_description
1 polymer ?
#
loop_
_entity_poly.entity_id
_entity_poly.type
_entity_poly.pdbx_seq_one_letter_code
_entity_poly.pdbx_strand_id
1 'polypeptide(L)'
;MEPTLDNTDVVVHQLDQVTYPDSSPFHPDTGYPEYPFSDAINNKPNPVYKAVRACFKRAGLDVENYGTANWNPLGELIESDDRVVLKPNFVKEDHPRDPDGWKYVLTHGSVIRAVADYVFLALGEDGQLIVADAPQTDSSFTKICERVGLYDIQDFYLTEKHALHTVDMRQEEWESEDGLVTDRRKLRGDPFGYTEFDLADASEFEDHPGEGDYYGADYDTDHVNNHHTGGRHEYLIAATAIEADVVFSLPKAKTHKKAGVTLSLKNLVGINGDKNYLPHHTEGEEVNDEHPDPDPTHRVEQAIMPIVRKGMLAFPDAVPKLVATAQPVWERIFGSTSDTVRSGNWWGNDTVWRMCLDLNKLLFYGNTDGTLRDDSSDSRKRHYSLCDGIVGGEARGPMDPDPKESGFLSFGTHPASVDAVTTYLMGFDPELIPIVRNAFQCKAYPLAEWGLDDISVKSNQSVWQGELGSIPIESTLEFEPHFGWTHHIEHGSEHSESDNRAQATEVTRH
;
A
#
# COMPACT_ATOMS: atom_id res chain seq x y z
N MET A 1 -13.29 -26.60 5.63
CA MET A 1 -12.02 -27.21 5.21
C MET A 1 -10.97 -26.15 5.45
N GLU A 2 -9.83 -26.48 6.05
CA GLU A 2 -8.72 -25.51 6.09
C GLU A 2 -8.35 -25.17 4.63
N PRO A 3 -8.11 -23.88 4.31
CA PRO A 3 -7.77 -23.48 2.96
C PRO A 3 -6.51 -24.21 2.48
N THR A 4 -6.50 -24.57 1.20
CA THR A 4 -5.40 -25.34 0.60
C THR A 4 -4.05 -24.57 0.58
N LEU A 5 -4.08 -23.25 0.83
CA LEU A 5 -2.90 -22.37 0.91
C LEU A 5 -2.71 -21.87 2.35
N ASP A 6 -1.55 -22.16 2.93
CA ASP A 6 -1.11 -21.66 4.24
C ASP A 6 -0.78 -20.16 4.16
N ASN A 7 -0.97 -19.42 5.26
CA ASN A 7 -0.59 -18.01 5.35
C ASN A 7 0.93 -17.77 5.17
N THR A 8 1.74 -18.81 5.34
CA THR A 8 3.20 -18.79 5.10
C THR A 8 3.57 -19.03 3.62
N ASP A 9 2.65 -19.52 2.80
CA ASP A 9 2.89 -19.81 1.39
C ASP A 9 2.58 -18.60 0.50
N VAL A 10 3.57 -18.19 -0.30
CA VAL A 10 3.40 -17.13 -1.31
C VAL A 10 3.68 -17.69 -2.70
N VAL A 11 2.76 -17.42 -3.61
CA VAL A 11 2.91 -17.72 -5.03
C VAL A 11 3.59 -16.56 -5.73
N VAL A 12 4.56 -16.85 -6.59
CA VAL A 12 5.16 -15.87 -7.51
C VAL A 12 5.00 -16.37 -8.94
N HIS A 13 4.60 -15.47 -9.83
CA HIS A 13 4.46 -15.78 -11.25
C HIS A 13 5.18 -14.73 -12.09
N GLN A 14 6.27 -15.14 -12.74
CA GLN A 14 6.95 -14.35 -13.76
C GLN A 14 6.19 -14.46 -15.10
N LEU A 15 5.82 -13.34 -15.68
CA LEU A 15 5.19 -13.25 -17.00
C LEU A 15 6.22 -13.53 -18.10
N ASP A 16 5.75 -14.18 -19.17
CA ASP A 16 6.55 -14.38 -20.39
C ASP A 16 6.80 -13.05 -21.14
N GLN A 17 5.88 -12.09 -20.99
CA GLN A 17 5.91 -10.77 -21.63
C GLN A 17 5.53 -9.70 -20.60
N VAL A 18 6.43 -8.74 -20.39
CA VAL A 18 6.22 -7.63 -19.44
C VAL A 18 5.42 -6.53 -20.13
N THR A 19 4.11 -6.75 -20.26
CA THR A 19 3.22 -5.78 -20.88
C THR A 19 1.81 -5.85 -20.30
N TYR A 20 1.16 -4.69 -20.20
CA TYR A 20 -0.26 -4.62 -19.91
C TYR A 20 -1.07 -4.60 -21.20
N PRO A 21 -2.29 -5.17 -21.22
CA PRO A 21 -3.20 -5.00 -22.36
C PRO A 21 -3.66 -3.53 -22.48
N ASP A 22 -3.67 -3.00 -23.70
CA ASP A 22 -3.99 -1.58 -23.98
C ASP A 22 -5.49 -1.28 -24.13
N SER A 23 -6.38 -2.25 -23.92
CA SER A 23 -7.81 -2.09 -24.22
C SER A 23 -8.68 -2.56 -23.06
N SER A 24 -9.26 -1.57 -22.36
CA SER A 24 -10.34 -1.78 -21.42
C SER A 24 -11.58 -2.36 -22.13
N PRO A 25 -12.40 -3.18 -21.45
CA PRO A 25 -12.34 -3.54 -20.03
C PRO A 25 -11.44 -4.76 -19.75
N PHE A 26 -10.39 -4.97 -20.57
CA PHE A 26 -9.32 -5.96 -20.37
C PHE A 26 -9.77 -7.42 -20.35
N HIS A 27 -10.64 -7.78 -21.28
CA HIS A 27 -11.06 -9.17 -21.49
C HIS A 27 -9.88 -10.14 -21.62
N PRO A 28 -10.04 -11.41 -21.16
CA PRO A 28 -9.08 -12.45 -21.48
C PRO A 28 -9.01 -12.65 -23.00
N ASP A 29 -7.85 -13.07 -23.49
CA ASP A 29 -7.60 -13.41 -24.89
C ASP A 29 -7.90 -14.88 -25.21
N THR A 30 -8.29 -15.64 -24.19
CA THR A 30 -8.55 -17.08 -24.25
C THR A 30 -9.89 -17.38 -23.61
N GLY A 31 -10.74 -18.15 -24.28
CA GLY A 31 -11.99 -18.66 -23.69
C GLY A 31 -11.72 -19.79 -22.71
N TYR A 32 -11.36 -19.43 -21.47
CA TYR A 32 -11.14 -20.41 -20.41
C TYR A 32 -12.46 -21.12 -20.04
N PRO A 33 -12.45 -22.44 -19.76
CA PRO A 33 -13.68 -23.20 -19.48
C PRO A 33 -14.54 -22.63 -18.34
N GLU A 34 -13.89 -22.10 -17.31
CA GLU A 34 -14.53 -21.50 -16.12
C GLU A 34 -14.95 -20.04 -16.30
N TYR A 35 -14.59 -19.39 -17.42
CA TYR A 35 -14.87 -17.98 -17.61
C TYR A 35 -16.38 -17.75 -17.82
N PRO A 36 -17.06 -17.00 -16.93
CA PRO A 36 -18.52 -16.94 -16.92
C PRO A 36 -19.10 -16.05 -18.04
N PHE A 37 -18.28 -15.23 -18.71
CA PHE A 37 -18.70 -14.23 -19.69
C PHE A 37 -18.29 -14.61 -21.13
N SER A 38 -18.71 -15.78 -21.62
CA SER A 38 -18.14 -16.46 -22.80
C SER A 38 -18.03 -15.64 -24.10
N ASP A 39 -18.86 -14.60 -24.27
CA ASP A 39 -18.83 -13.73 -25.46
C ASP A 39 -17.79 -12.60 -25.37
N ALA A 40 -17.21 -12.39 -24.19
CA ALA A 40 -16.32 -11.28 -23.87
C ALA A 40 -14.84 -11.72 -23.89
N ILE A 41 -14.35 -12.10 -25.08
CA ILE A 41 -12.97 -12.53 -25.35
C ILE A 41 -12.29 -11.54 -26.29
N ASN A 42 -11.06 -11.14 -25.97
CA ASN A 42 -10.27 -10.23 -26.79
C ASN A 42 -9.51 -10.98 -27.90
N ASN A 43 -9.28 -10.30 -29.03
CA ASN A 43 -8.43 -10.81 -30.10
C ASN A 43 -6.93 -10.50 -29.88
N LYS A 44 -6.62 -9.57 -28.97
CA LYS A 44 -5.24 -9.23 -28.60
C LYS A 44 -4.83 -9.98 -27.33
N PRO A 45 -3.54 -10.32 -27.17
CA PRO A 45 -3.06 -11.02 -25.99
C PRO A 45 -3.34 -10.27 -24.69
N ASN A 46 -3.67 -11.02 -23.63
CA ASN A 46 -3.80 -10.51 -22.27
C ASN A 46 -2.97 -11.37 -21.31
N PRO A 47 -1.64 -11.16 -21.27
CA PRO A 47 -0.74 -11.97 -20.44
C PRO A 47 -1.03 -11.80 -18.94
N VAL A 48 -1.61 -10.66 -18.54
CA VAL A 48 -1.98 -10.38 -17.15
C VAL A 48 -3.06 -11.33 -16.65
N TYR A 49 -4.12 -11.53 -17.44
CA TYR A 49 -5.19 -12.46 -17.07
C TYR A 49 -4.67 -13.88 -16.89
N LYS A 50 -3.84 -14.34 -17.83
CA LYS A 50 -3.18 -15.65 -17.78
C LYS A 50 -2.29 -15.77 -16.53
N ALA A 51 -1.58 -14.71 -16.14
CA ALA A 51 -0.71 -14.70 -14.97
C ALA A 51 -1.50 -14.75 -13.65
N VAL A 52 -2.57 -13.96 -13.50
CA VAL A 52 -3.47 -14.02 -12.32
C VAL A 52 -4.06 -15.42 -12.17
N ARG A 53 -4.62 -15.96 -13.26
CA ARG A 53 -5.10 -17.35 -13.33
C ARG A 53 -4.04 -18.37 -12.92
N ALA A 54 -2.81 -18.18 -13.39
CA ALA A 54 -1.71 -19.07 -13.05
C ALA A 54 -1.24 -18.94 -11.60
N CYS A 55 -1.39 -17.76 -10.97
CA CYS A 55 -1.15 -17.58 -9.54
C CYS A 55 -2.11 -18.44 -8.72
N PHE A 56 -3.41 -18.35 -8.99
CA PHE A 56 -4.43 -19.14 -8.29
C PHE A 56 -4.23 -20.64 -8.47
N LYS A 57 -3.92 -21.09 -9.69
CA LYS A 57 -3.56 -22.50 -9.93
C LYS A 57 -2.33 -22.92 -9.11
N ARG A 58 -1.28 -22.10 -9.07
CA ARG A 58 -0.02 -22.42 -8.38
C ARG A 58 -0.16 -22.38 -6.86
N ALA A 59 -1.13 -21.63 -6.35
CA ALA A 59 -1.54 -21.69 -4.95
C ALA A 59 -2.15 -23.04 -4.58
N GLY A 60 -2.51 -23.88 -5.55
CA GLY A 60 -3.15 -25.18 -5.31
C GLY A 60 -4.66 -25.07 -5.09
N LEU A 61 -5.24 -23.89 -5.35
CA LEU A 61 -6.65 -23.63 -5.11
C LEU A 61 -7.53 -24.35 -6.14
N ASP A 62 -8.45 -25.17 -5.63
CA ASP A 62 -9.41 -25.97 -6.40
C ASP A 62 -8.75 -26.78 -7.54
N VAL A 63 -7.62 -27.43 -7.25
CA VAL A 63 -6.82 -28.13 -8.26
C VAL A 63 -7.57 -29.26 -8.96
N GLU A 64 -8.54 -29.88 -8.28
CA GLU A 64 -9.31 -31.02 -8.79
C GLU A 64 -10.22 -30.62 -9.97
N ASN A 65 -10.73 -29.38 -9.97
CA ASN A 65 -11.58 -28.87 -11.03
C ASN A 65 -10.82 -28.07 -12.10
N TYR A 66 -9.52 -27.82 -11.93
CA TYR A 66 -8.73 -26.99 -12.85
C TYR A 66 -8.85 -27.43 -14.31
N GLY A 67 -9.19 -26.46 -15.18
CA GLY A 67 -9.37 -26.69 -16.61
C GLY A 67 -10.76 -27.22 -16.99
N THR A 68 -11.70 -27.24 -16.05
CA THR A 68 -13.12 -27.50 -16.28
C THR A 68 -13.95 -26.24 -16.05
N ALA A 69 -15.22 -26.25 -16.45
CA ALA A 69 -16.15 -25.15 -16.20
C ALA A 69 -16.47 -24.94 -14.70
N ASN A 70 -16.12 -25.90 -13.85
CA ASN A 70 -16.38 -25.84 -12.41
C ASN A 70 -15.18 -25.32 -11.61
N TRP A 71 -14.08 -24.93 -12.25
CA TRP A 71 -12.91 -24.46 -11.51
C TRP A 71 -13.18 -23.09 -10.89
N ASN A 72 -13.28 -23.04 -9.57
CA ASN A 72 -13.53 -21.85 -8.78
C ASN A 72 -12.44 -21.71 -7.71
N PRO A 73 -11.27 -21.17 -8.07
CA PRO A 73 -10.12 -21.14 -7.16
C PRO A 73 -10.33 -20.24 -5.93
N LEU A 74 -11.24 -19.26 -6.00
CA LEU A 74 -11.51 -18.40 -4.84
C LEU A 74 -12.68 -18.91 -3.99
N GLY A 75 -13.38 -19.97 -4.40
CA GLY A 75 -14.55 -20.50 -3.70
C GLY A 75 -14.28 -21.13 -2.34
N GLU A 76 -13.03 -21.47 -2.01
CA GLU A 76 -12.62 -21.88 -0.66
C GLU A 76 -12.27 -20.68 0.24
N LEU A 77 -12.02 -19.51 -0.36
CA LEU A 77 -11.53 -18.31 0.31
C LEU A 77 -12.62 -17.25 0.49
N ILE A 78 -13.61 -17.25 -0.40
CA ILE A 78 -14.73 -16.30 -0.49
C ILE A 78 -16.03 -17.12 -0.46
N GLU A 79 -16.90 -16.78 0.49
CA GLU A 79 -18.25 -17.33 0.61
C GLU A 79 -19.21 -16.62 -0.34
N SER A 80 -20.29 -17.30 -0.73
CA SER A 80 -21.18 -16.81 -1.80
C SER A 80 -21.91 -15.50 -1.48
N ASP A 81 -22.09 -15.17 -0.21
CA ASP A 81 -22.76 -13.97 0.28
C ASP A 81 -21.80 -12.92 0.85
N ASP A 82 -20.48 -13.13 0.70
CA ASP A 82 -19.47 -12.18 1.18
C ASP A 82 -19.60 -10.81 0.50
N ARG A 83 -19.33 -9.76 1.28
CA ARG A 83 -18.93 -8.45 0.78
C ARG A 83 -17.42 -8.41 0.60
N VAL A 84 -16.97 -8.42 -0.65
CA VAL A 84 -15.56 -8.38 -1.02
C VAL A 84 -15.15 -6.96 -1.45
N VAL A 85 -14.12 -6.43 -0.81
CA VAL A 85 -13.47 -5.17 -1.21
C VAL A 85 -12.15 -5.46 -1.91
N LEU A 86 -12.05 -5.12 -3.20
CA LEU A 86 -10.78 -5.01 -3.90
C LEU A 86 -10.15 -3.66 -3.55
N LYS A 87 -8.96 -3.70 -2.95
CA LYS A 87 -8.22 -2.52 -2.50
C LYS A 87 -6.99 -2.31 -3.38
N PRO A 88 -7.10 -1.60 -4.53
CA PRO A 88 -5.95 -1.26 -5.36
C PRO A 88 -5.03 -0.25 -4.65
N ASN A 89 -3.91 0.06 -5.30
CA ASN A 89 -3.03 1.16 -4.97
C ASN A 89 -3.31 2.31 -5.95
N PHE A 90 -4.24 3.19 -5.58
CA PHE A 90 -4.65 4.38 -6.32
C PHE A 90 -4.07 5.63 -5.69
N VAL A 91 -2.80 5.94 -6.00
CA VAL A 91 -2.10 7.04 -5.35
C VAL A 91 -2.39 8.39 -6.01
N LYS A 92 -2.05 8.55 -7.30
CA LYS A 92 -2.24 9.79 -8.08
C LYS A 92 -2.36 9.52 -9.58
N GLU A 93 -3.21 10.29 -10.26
CA GLU A 93 -3.53 10.09 -11.68
C GLU A 93 -2.40 10.41 -12.66
N ASP A 94 -1.46 11.26 -12.26
CA ASP A 94 -0.38 11.78 -13.09
C ASP A 94 0.99 11.45 -12.50
N HIS A 95 1.98 11.46 -13.39
CA HIS A 95 3.37 11.29 -13.04
C HIS A 95 4.16 12.50 -13.57
N PRO A 96 5.02 13.13 -12.75
CA PRO A 96 5.54 14.45 -13.06
C PRO A 96 6.51 14.46 -14.25
N ARG A 97 7.14 13.33 -14.57
CA ARG A 97 8.13 13.21 -15.65
C ARG A 97 7.70 12.36 -16.84
N ASP A 98 6.59 11.64 -16.74
CA ASP A 98 6.21 10.61 -17.72
C ASP A 98 4.68 10.54 -17.90
N PRO A 99 4.14 10.89 -19.08
CA PRO A 99 2.69 10.79 -19.35
C PRO A 99 2.09 9.40 -19.17
N ASP A 100 2.90 8.34 -19.30
CA ASP A 100 2.51 6.94 -19.10
C ASP A 100 2.90 6.41 -17.71
N GLY A 101 3.47 7.26 -16.85
CA GLY A 101 4.01 6.85 -15.56
C GLY A 101 2.99 6.31 -14.56
N TRP A 102 1.72 6.63 -14.79
CA TRP A 102 0.60 6.07 -14.04
C TRP A 102 0.60 4.53 -14.03
N LYS A 103 1.15 3.85 -15.06
CA LYS A 103 1.20 2.37 -15.17
C LYS A 103 2.06 1.70 -14.10
N TYR A 104 3.06 2.41 -13.60
CA TYR A 104 3.97 1.94 -12.54
C TYR A 104 3.80 2.74 -11.24
N VAL A 105 2.84 3.67 -11.18
CA VAL A 105 2.38 4.32 -9.95
C VAL A 105 1.11 3.65 -9.41
N LEU A 106 0.19 3.23 -10.29
CA LEU A 106 -1.13 2.70 -9.97
C LEU A 106 -1.25 1.20 -10.27
N THR A 107 -2.09 0.49 -9.51
CA THR A 107 -2.51 -0.86 -9.88
C THR A 107 -3.23 -0.83 -11.23
N HIS A 108 -2.78 -1.67 -12.18
CA HIS A 108 -3.33 -1.62 -13.53
C HIS A 108 -4.73 -2.26 -13.58
N GLY A 109 -5.64 -1.68 -14.37
CA GLY A 109 -7.01 -2.16 -14.50
C GLY A 109 -7.15 -3.60 -14.95
N SER A 110 -6.20 -4.12 -15.73
CA SER A 110 -6.19 -5.52 -16.14
C SER A 110 -5.95 -6.50 -14.99
N VAL A 111 -5.23 -6.10 -13.94
CA VAL A 111 -5.07 -6.90 -12.71
C VAL A 111 -6.37 -6.88 -11.92
N ILE A 112 -6.95 -5.68 -11.73
CA ILE A 112 -8.24 -5.50 -11.06
C ILE A 112 -9.31 -6.35 -11.76
N ARG A 113 -9.40 -6.26 -13.09
CA ARG A 113 -10.35 -7.02 -13.91
C ARG A 113 -10.19 -8.53 -13.73
N ALA A 114 -8.96 -9.03 -13.83
CA ALA A 114 -8.72 -10.47 -13.75
C ALA A 114 -9.08 -11.01 -12.36
N VAL A 115 -8.76 -10.28 -11.29
CA VAL A 115 -9.15 -10.68 -9.92
C VAL A 115 -10.66 -10.57 -9.74
N ALA A 116 -11.30 -9.49 -10.21
CA ALA A 116 -12.74 -9.28 -10.12
C ALA A 116 -13.54 -10.42 -10.79
N ASP A 117 -13.11 -10.93 -11.94
CA ASP A 117 -13.77 -12.07 -12.59
C ASP A 117 -13.76 -13.33 -11.71
N TYR A 118 -12.63 -13.64 -11.06
CA TYR A 118 -12.53 -14.80 -10.17
C TYR A 118 -13.26 -14.57 -8.83
N VAL A 119 -13.39 -13.32 -8.37
CA VAL A 119 -14.24 -13.00 -7.22
C VAL A 119 -15.71 -13.20 -7.57
N PHE A 120 -16.17 -12.70 -8.73
CA PHE A 120 -17.54 -12.96 -9.18
C PHE A 120 -17.83 -14.44 -9.43
N LEU A 121 -16.82 -15.23 -9.81
CA LEU A 121 -16.98 -16.69 -9.92
C LEU A 121 -17.20 -17.37 -8.55
N ALA A 122 -16.66 -16.79 -7.47
CA ALA A 122 -16.86 -17.28 -6.11
C ALA A 122 -18.15 -16.76 -5.47
N LEU A 123 -18.52 -15.52 -5.75
CA LEU A 123 -19.75 -14.90 -5.23
C LEU A 123 -21.01 -15.51 -5.86
N GLY A 124 -22.07 -15.59 -5.06
CA GLY A 124 -23.43 -15.90 -5.47
C GLY A 124 -24.25 -14.63 -5.75
N GLU A 125 -25.57 -14.78 -5.89
CA GLU A 125 -26.48 -13.67 -6.19
C GLU A 125 -26.54 -12.59 -5.08
N ASP A 126 -26.28 -12.98 -3.82
CA ASP A 126 -26.32 -12.08 -2.66
C ASP A 126 -24.96 -11.44 -2.35
N GLY A 127 -23.88 -11.91 -2.98
CA GLY A 127 -22.53 -11.40 -2.79
C GLY A 127 -22.32 -10.01 -3.37
N GLN A 128 -21.34 -9.27 -2.84
CA GLN A 128 -21.07 -7.89 -3.24
C GLN A 128 -19.60 -7.68 -3.60
N LEU A 129 -19.34 -7.00 -4.71
CA LEU A 129 -17.99 -6.59 -5.11
C LEU A 129 -17.84 -5.07 -5.14
N ILE A 130 -16.86 -4.57 -4.39
CA ILE A 130 -16.53 -3.15 -4.30
C ILE A 130 -15.05 -2.95 -4.63
N VAL A 131 -14.73 -1.96 -5.46
CA VAL A 131 -13.36 -1.45 -5.65
C VAL A 131 -13.26 -0.12 -4.91
N ALA A 132 -12.44 -0.06 -3.86
CA ALA A 132 -12.37 1.10 -2.98
C ALA A 132 -10.93 1.53 -2.69
N ASP A 133 -10.67 2.83 -2.66
CA ASP A 133 -9.41 3.40 -2.15
C ASP A 133 -9.62 4.83 -1.61
N ALA A 134 -8.69 5.29 -0.77
CA ALA A 134 -8.48 6.68 -0.40
C ALA A 134 -7.12 7.16 -0.95
N PRO A 135 -7.08 7.72 -2.16
CA PRO A 135 -5.88 8.28 -2.77
C PRO A 135 -5.16 9.37 -1.97
N GLN A 136 -4.08 9.90 -2.52
CA GLN A 136 -3.47 11.12 -2.00
C GLN A 136 -4.53 12.26 -2.00
N THR A 137 -4.46 13.16 -1.02
CA THR A 137 -5.46 14.23 -0.85
C THR A 137 -5.62 15.09 -2.11
N ASP A 138 -4.53 15.37 -2.82
CA ASP A 138 -4.47 16.20 -4.01
C ASP A 138 -4.74 15.44 -5.34
N SER A 139 -5.23 14.21 -5.27
CA SER A 139 -5.48 13.37 -6.45
C SER A 139 -6.96 13.33 -6.85
N SER A 140 -7.22 13.17 -8.14
CA SER A 140 -8.58 13.02 -8.66
C SER A 140 -8.95 11.55 -8.82
N PHE A 141 -9.83 11.04 -7.94
CA PHE A 141 -10.31 9.65 -8.00
C PHE A 141 -10.97 9.32 -9.35
N THR A 142 -11.74 10.27 -9.90
CA THR A 142 -12.35 10.14 -11.23
C THR A 142 -11.31 9.92 -12.32
N LYS A 143 -10.26 10.75 -12.38
CA LYS A 143 -9.20 10.59 -13.39
C LYS A 143 -8.41 9.30 -13.19
N ILE A 144 -8.16 8.89 -11.94
CA ILE A 144 -7.55 7.60 -11.65
C ILE A 144 -8.41 6.47 -12.25
N CYS A 145 -9.72 6.48 -11.99
CA CYS A 145 -10.65 5.48 -12.52
C CYS A 145 -10.69 5.47 -14.05
N GLU A 146 -10.65 6.63 -14.71
CA GLU A 146 -10.53 6.74 -16.17
C GLU A 146 -9.22 6.14 -16.68
N ARG A 147 -8.08 6.49 -16.05
CA ARG A 147 -6.74 6.02 -16.44
C ARG A 147 -6.61 4.51 -16.39
N VAL A 148 -7.10 3.90 -15.32
CA VAL A 148 -7.03 2.44 -15.15
C VAL A 148 -8.18 1.72 -15.85
N GLY A 149 -9.08 2.42 -16.54
CA GLY A 149 -10.22 1.81 -17.26
C GLY A 149 -11.28 1.20 -16.33
N LEU A 150 -11.40 1.68 -15.09
CA LEU A 150 -12.30 1.12 -14.09
C LEU A 150 -13.78 1.35 -14.43
N TYR A 151 -14.11 2.48 -15.07
CA TYR A 151 -15.47 2.74 -15.52
C TYR A 151 -15.91 1.80 -16.65
N ASP A 152 -15.02 1.49 -17.60
CA ASP A 152 -15.31 0.50 -18.64
C ASP A 152 -15.50 -0.91 -18.02
N ILE A 153 -14.72 -1.25 -16.99
CA ILE A 153 -14.89 -2.51 -16.23
C ILE A 153 -16.26 -2.53 -15.54
N GLN A 154 -16.66 -1.43 -14.90
CA GLN A 154 -17.96 -1.30 -14.24
C GLN A 154 -19.13 -1.43 -15.23
N ASP A 155 -19.06 -0.73 -16.37
CA ASP A 155 -20.07 -0.78 -17.44
C ASP A 155 -20.19 -2.19 -18.04
N PHE A 156 -19.06 -2.88 -18.18
CA PHE A 156 -19.05 -4.29 -18.59
C PHE A 156 -19.82 -5.17 -17.61
N TYR A 157 -19.50 -5.13 -16.31
CA TYR A 157 -20.19 -5.98 -15.33
C TYR A 157 -21.68 -5.64 -15.25
N LEU A 158 -22.04 -4.36 -15.33
CA LEU A 158 -23.44 -3.94 -15.37
C LEU A 158 -24.18 -4.54 -16.58
N THR A 159 -23.52 -4.60 -17.75
CA THR A 159 -24.06 -5.25 -18.96
C THR A 159 -24.25 -6.76 -18.75
N GLU A 160 -23.31 -7.40 -18.07
CA GLU A 160 -23.37 -8.81 -17.67
C GLU A 160 -24.26 -9.05 -16.43
N LYS A 161 -25.02 -8.04 -15.98
CA LYS A 161 -25.94 -8.09 -14.83
C LYS A 161 -25.28 -8.38 -13.48
N HIS A 162 -24.00 -8.02 -13.35
CA HIS A 162 -23.25 -8.03 -12.10
C HIS A 162 -23.03 -6.60 -11.62
N ALA A 163 -23.11 -6.36 -10.32
CA ALA A 163 -22.87 -5.05 -9.74
C ALA A 163 -21.42 -4.96 -9.21
N LEU A 164 -20.62 -4.07 -9.80
CA LEU A 164 -19.34 -3.64 -9.25
C LEU A 164 -19.46 -2.19 -8.81
N HIS A 165 -19.22 -1.91 -7.53
CA HIS A 165 -19.25 -0.55 -6.99
C HIS A 165 -17.84 0.04 -6.91
N THR A 166 -17.71 1.35 -7.14
CA THR A 166 -16.46 2.08 -6.97
C THR A 166 -16.63 3.12 -5.86
N VAL A 167 -15.68 3.18 -4.93
CA VAL A 167 -15.79 4.03 -3.73
C VAL A 167 -14.50 4.82 -3.53
N ASP A 168 -14.62 6.16 -3.57
CA ASP A 168 -13.63 7.07 -3.01
C ASP A 168 -13.90 7.20 -1.51
N MET A 169 -13.00 6.66 -0.69
CA MET A 169 -13.18 6.62 0.76
C MET A 169 -12.80 7.94 1.45
N ARG A 170 -12.28 8.94 0.72
CA ARG A 170 -11.85 10.23 1.29
C ARG A 170 -13.03 11.12 1.64
N GLN A 171 -12.89 11.88 2.73
CA GLN A 171 -13.82 12.95 3.07
C GLN A 171 -13.58 14.23 2.25
N GLU A 172 -12.36 14.44 1.78
CA GLU A 172 -11.94 15.64 1.07
C GLU A 172 -10.99 15.32 -0.09
N GLU A 173 -11.08 16.15 -1.14
CA GLU A 173 -10.08 16.27 -2.21
C GLU A 173 -9.50 17.68 -2.14
N TRP A 174 -8.18 17.79 -2.17
CA TRP A 174 -7.46 19.05 -2.08
C TRP A 174 -7.04 19.50 -3.47
N GLU A 175 -7.06 20.80 -3.70
CA GLU A 175 -6.39 21.41 -4.86
C GLU A 175 -5.04 21.93 -4.38
N SER A 176 -3.99 21.72 -5.19
CA SER A 176 -2.64 22.15 -4.85
C SER A 176 -1.94 22.77 -6.06
N GLU A 177 -1.27 23.89 -5.85
CA GLU A 177 -0.40 24.56 -6.83
C GLU A 177 1.02 24.63 -6.25
N ASP A 178 2.02 24.16 -7.00
CA ASP A 178 3.43 24.13 -6.59
C ASP A 178 3.68 23.46 -5.21
N GLY A 179 2.85 22.46 -4.85
CA GLY A 179 2.94 21.72 -3.58
C GLY A 179 2.25 22.41 -2.40
N LEU A 180 1.58 23.53 -2.61
CA LEU A 180 0.81 24.24 -1.60
C LEU A 180 -0.68 24.01 -1.81
N VAL A 181 -1.38 23.64 -0.73
CA VAL A 181 -2.85 23.49 -0.74
C VAL A 181 -3.50 24.85 -0.96
N THR A 182 -4.28 24.98 -2.04
CA THR A 182 -4.97 26.21 -2.44
C THR A 182 -6.47 26.17 -2.15
N ASP A 183 -7.09 24.99 -2.23
CA ASP A 183 -8.51 24.78 -1.92
C ASP A 183 -8.76 23.37 -1.35
N ARG A 184 -9.89 23.19 -0.68
CA ARG A 184 -10.35 21.88 -0.16
C ARG A 184 -11.81 21.66 -0.49
N ARG A 185 -12.08 20.59 -1.24
CA ARG A 185 -13.42 20.20 -1.64
C ARG A 185 -13.91 19.02 -0.80
N LYS A 186 -14.99 19.23 -0.05
CA LYS A 186 -15.70 18.14 0.63
C LYS A 186 -16.29 17.15 -0.39
N LEU A 187 -16.02 15.87 -0.20
CA LEU A 187 -16.53 14.78 -1.00
C LEU A 187 -17.80 14.18 -0.37
N ARG A 188 -18.43 13.24 -1.09
CA ARG A 188 -19.53 12.45 -0.54
C ARG A 188 -19.08 11.63 0.67
N GLY A 189 -17.81 11.21 0.68
CA GLY A 189 -17.24 10.31 1.66
C GLY A 189 -17.66 8.86 1.44
N ASP A 190 -17.17 8.02 2.35
CA ASP A 190 -17.47 6.60 2.41
C ASP A 190 -18.99 6.36 2.58
N PRO A 191 -19.62 5.49 1.77
CA PRO A 191 -21.06 5.28 1.81
C PRO A 191 -21.54 4.58 3.09
N PHE A 192 -20.66 3.85 3.79
CA PHE A 192 -20.96 3.23 5.09
C PHE A 192 -20.54 4.12 6.27
N GLY A 193 -19.91 5.26 5.99
CA GLY A 193 -19.44 6.21 7.00
C GLY A 193 -18.02 5.90 7.47
N TYR A 194 -17.72 6.33 8.69
CA TYR A 194 -16.38 6.22 9.27
C TYR A 194 -16.47 5.73 10.70
N THR A 195 -15.49 4.93 11.09
CA THR A 195 -15.34 4.43 12.45
C THR A 195 -14.04 4.99 13.01
N GLU A 196 -14.14 5.66 14.16
CA GLU A 196 -12.98 6.07 14.94
C GLU A 196 -12.58 4.90 15.84
N PHE A 197 -11.28 4.58 15.84
CA PHE A 197 -10.69 3.56 16.68
C PHE A 197 -9.62 4.21 17.55
N ASP A 198 -9.52 3.78 18.80
CA ASP A 198 -8.37 4.06 19.67
C ASP A 198 -7.67 2.75 19.98
N LEU A 199 -6.41 2.61 19.56
CA LEU A 199 -5.59 1.45 19.87
C LEU A 199 -4.97 1.53 21.27
N ALA A 200 -4.91 2.71 21.88
CA ALA A 200 -4.29 2.94 23.18
C ALA A 200 -2.93 2.18 23.30
N ASP A 201 -2.73 1.42 24.37
CA ASP A 201 -1.52 0.65 24.67
C ASP A 201 -1.24 -0.49 23.68
N ALA A 202 -2.19 -0.82 22.81
CA ALA A 202 -2.00 -1.80 21.75
C ALA A 202 -1.41 -1.19 20.46
N SER A 203 -1.24 0.13 20.38
CA SER A 203 -0.62 0.80 19.24
C SER A 203 0.87 0.49 19.12
N GLU A 204 1.39 0.43 17.90
CA GLU A 204 2.84 0.41 17.67
C GLU A 204 3.50 1.75 18.05
N PHE A 205 2.75 2.81 18.35
CA PHE A 205 3.28 4.06 18.93
C PHE A 205 3.36 4.07 20.46
N GLU A 206 2.90 3.02 21.14
CA GLU A 206 3.03 2.95 22.59
C GLU A 206 4.51 3.09 23.00
N ASP A 207 4.76 3.97 23.97
CA ASP A 207 6.10 4.38 24.44
C ASP A 207 7.02 5.00 23.37
N HIS A 208 6.49 5.45 22.22
CA HIS A 208 7.30 6.14 21.22
C HIS A 208 7.79 7.49 21.77
N PRO A 209 9.11 7.74 21.84
CA PRO A 209 9.68 8.91 22.52
C PRO A 209 9.35 10.26 21.87
N GLY A 210 8.89 10.26 20.61
CA GLY A 210 8.46 11.43 19.87
C GLY A 210 6.99 11.83 20.06
N GLU A 211 6.33 11.29 21.08
CA GLU A 211 4.92 11.57 21.39
C GLU A 211 4.67 13.08 21.58
N GLY A 212 3.65 13.61 20.91
CA GLY A 212 3.31 15.04 20.94
C GLY A 212 4.03 15.90 19.90
N ASP A 213 5.02 15.34 19.18
CA ASP A 213 5.82 16.02 18.15
C ASP A 213 5.64 15.38 16.75
N TYR A 214 4.50 14.73 16.50
CA TYR A 214 4.20 14.14 15.20
C TYR A 214 3.80 15.19 14.17
N TYR A 215 4.25 14.98 12.93
CA TYR A 215 3.79 15.71 11.76
C TYR A 215 2.84 14.85 10.92
N GLY A 216 1.67 15.41 10.59
CA GLY A 216 0.60 14.76 9.85
C GLY A 216 0.65 15.01 8.34
N ALA A 217 -0.52 15.05 7.71
CA ALA A 217 -0.68 15.37 6.29
C ALA A 217 -0.96 16.87 6.05
N ASP A 218 -1.22 17.64 7.10
CA ASP A 218 -1.56 19.06 7.08
C ASP A 218 -0.60 19.91 7.92
N TYR A 219 -0.64 21.22 7.76
CA TYR A 219 0.12 22.19 8.56
C TYR A 219 -0.35 22.26 10.03
N ASP A 220 -1.58 21.84 10.31
CA ASP A 220 -2.10 21.72 11.67
C ASP A 220 -1.60 20.42 12.32
N THR A 221 -0.46 20.55 12.99
CA THR A 221 0.16 19.47 13.76
C THR A 221 -0.56 19.22 15.08
N ASP A 222 -1.33 20.17 15.61
CA ASP A 222 -2.08 19.96 16.86
C ASP A 222 -3.14 18.87 16.65
N HIS A 223 -3.74 18.82 15.47
CA HIS A 223 -4.73 17.80 15.12
C HIS A 223 -4.18 16.37 15.24
N VAL A 224 -3.07 16.03 14.58
CA VAL A 224 -2.48 14.69 14.66
C VAL A 224 -2.04 14.36 16.09
N ASN A 225 -1.46 15.31 16.82
CA ASN A 225 -0.96 15.06 18.17
C ASN A 225 -2.09 14.91 19.19
N ASN A 226 -3.23 15.58 19.01
CA ASN A 226 -4.40 15.37 19.87
C ASN A 226 -4.94 13.93 19.79
N HIS A 227 -4.72 13.24 18.66
CA HIS A 227 -5.10 11.85 18.43
C HIS A 227 -4.02 10.83 18.83
N HIS A 228 -2.76 11.26 18.99
CA HIS A 228 -1.61 10.39 19.24
C HIS A 228 -0.81 10.81 20.48
N THR A 229 -1.48 11.24 21.56
CA THR A 229 -0.84 11.68 22.82
C THR A 229 -1.67 11.33 24.05
N GLY A 230 -1.00 11.01 25.15
CA GLY A 230 -1.54 10.69 26.46
C GLY A 230 -2.12 9.28 26.52
N GLY A 231 -1.47 8.32 25.86
CA GLY A 231 -1.94 6.92 25.76
C GLY A 231 -3.17 6.75 24.88
N ARG A 232 -3.42 7.68 23.95
CA ARG A 232 -4.43 7.57 22.89
C ARG A 232 -3.72 7.48 21.56
N HIS A 233 -4.17 6.57 20.71
CA HIS A 233 -3.67 6.35 19.36
C HIS A 233 -4.85 6.13 18.43
N GLU A 234 -5.41 7.24 17.99
CA GLU A 234 -6.70 7.30 17.31
C GLU A 234 -6.56 7.36 15.78
N TYR A 235 -7.42 6.62 15.09
CA TYR A 235 -7.48 6.57 13.63
C TYR A 235 -8.94 6.62 13.14
N LEU A 236 -9.18 7.34 12.05
CA LEU A 236 -10.49 7.44 11.43
C LEU A 236 -10.54 6.58 10.16
N ILE A 237 -11.17 5.41 10.25
CA ILE A 237 -11.16 4.41 9.18
C ILE A 237 -12.48 4.41 8.41
N ALA A 238 -12.41 4.29 7.08
CA ALA A 238 -13.57 4.16 6.23
C ALA A 238 -14.29 2.83 6.48
N ALA A 239 -15.60 2.92 6.77
CA ALA A 239 -16.38 1.76 7.17
C ALA A 239 -16.52 0.73 6.03
N THR A 240 -16.43 1.11 4.75
CA THR A 240 -16.35 0.15 3.63
C THR A 240 -15.30 -0.95 3.86
N ALA A 241 -14.12 -0.59 4.38
CA ALA A 241 -13.05 -1.57 4.62
C ALA A 241 -13.33 -2.47 5.85
N ILE A 242 -13.95 -1.90 6.89
CA ILE A 242 -14.24 -2.61 8.15
C ILE A 242 -15.47 -3.53 8.02
N GLU A 243 -16.48 -3.10 7.27
CA GLU A 243 -17.70 -3.85 6.96
C GLU A 243 -17.48 -5.01 5.97
N ALA A 244 -16.36 -5.05 5.25
CA ALA A 244 -16.08 -6.11 4.28
C ALA A 244 -15.82 -7.45 4.99
N ASP A 245 -16.37 -8.54 4.47
CA ASP A 245 -16.06 -9.90 4.95
C ASP A 245 -14.67 -10.35 4.49
N VAL A 246 -14.29 -9.91 3.29
CA VAL A 246 -12.99 -10.15 2.66
C VAL A 246 -12.43 -8.86 2.10
N VAL A 247 -11.17 -8.58 2.41
CA VAL A 247 -10.39 -7.54 1.73
C VAL A 247 -9.35 -8.21 0.84
N PHE A 248 -9.35 -7.86 -0.44
CA PHE A 248 -8.37 -8.34 -1.41
C PHE A 248 -7.51 -7.16 -1.87
N SER A 249 -6.33 -7.01 -1.27
CA SER A 249 -5.38 -5.96 -1.64
C SER A 249 -4.70 -6.25 -2.96
N LEU A 250 -4.62 -5.23 -3.79
CA LEU A 250 -3.96 -5.27 -5.09
C LEU A 250 -2.86 -4.20 -5.12
N PRO A 251 -1.81 -4.29 -4.28
CA PRO A 251 -0.80 -3.26 -4.20
C PRO A 251 0.06 -3.22 -5.48
N LYS A 252 0.89 -2.18 -5.60
CA LYS A 252 1.92 -2.09 -6.64
C LYS A 252 3.30 -2.32 -6.02
N ALA A 253 4.15 -3.10 -6.68
CA ALA A 253 5.57 -3.25 -6.31
C ALA A 253 6.31 -1.94 -6.57
N LYS A 254 6.59 -1.18 -5.50
CA LYS A 254 7.30 0.10 -5.60
C LYS A 254 8.18 0.38 -4.39
N THR A 255 9.29 1.08 -4.62
CA THR A 255 10.08 1.69 -3.55
C THR A 255 9.34 2.90 -2.96
N HIS A 256 9.69 3.27 -1.73
CA HIS A 256 9.03 4.34 -1.00
C HIS A 256 10.01 5.16 -0.17
N LYS A 257 10.04 6.46 -0.41
CA LYS A 257 10.95 7.39 0.28
C LYS A 257 10.91 7.35 1.82
N LYS A 258 9.77 7.06 2.45
CA LYS A 258 9.64 6.99 3.92
C LYS A 258 9.58 5.58 4.53
N ALA A 259 9.22 4.57 3.74
CA ALA A 259 8.85 3.25 4.27
C ALA A 259 9.71 2.13 3.68
N GLY A 260 10.68 2.48 2.82
CA GLY A 260 11.45 1.56 2.00
C GLY A 260 10.64 1.05 0.79
N VAL A 261 9.45 0.50 1.05
CA VAL A 261 8.56 -0.11 0.05
C VAL A 261 7.10 0.34 0.20
N THR A 262 6.29 0.16 -0.86
CA THR A 262 4.84 0.42 -0.85
C THR A 262 4.07 -0.86 -0.49
N LEU A 263 3.90 -1.79 -1.43
CA LEU A 263 3.34 -3.13 -1.15
C LEU A 263 2.01 -3.13 -0.36
N SER A 264 1.58 -4.25 0.22
CA SER A 264 0.24 -4.39 0.83
C SER A 264 0.11 -3.74 2.20
N LEU A 265 1.10 -3.87 3.07
CA LEU A 265 1.03 -3.34 4.44
C LEU A 265 0.85 -1.82 4.42
N LYS A 266 1.61 -1.09 3.59
CA LYS A 266 1.44 0.38 3.45
C LYS A 266 0.26 0.76 2.56
N ASN A 267 -0.26 -0.13 1.71
CA ASN A 267 -1.46 0.13 0.91
C ASN A 267 -2.69 0.44 1.78
N LEU A 268 -2.69 0.02 3.06
CA LEU A 268 -3.75 0.34 4.01
C LEU A 268 -3.77 1.80 4.47
N VAL A 269 -2.75 2.61 4.20
CA VAL A 269 -2.89 4.08 4.29
C VAL A 269 -4.11 4.57 3.49
N GLY A 270 -4.48 3.84 2.44
CA GLY A 270 -5.66 4.08 1.62
C GLY A 270 -7.01 3.66 2.21
N ILE A 271 -7.12 3.21 3.46
CA ILE A 271 -8.44 2.97 4.11
C ILE A 271 -8.85 4.10 5.06
N ASN A 272 -7.95 5.06 5.28
CA ASN A 272 -8.15 6.11 6.27
C ASN A 272 -8.96 7.29 5.68
N GLY A 273 -9.96 7.75 6.43
CA GLY A 273 -10.92 8.77 6.03
C GLY A 273 -10.42 10.21 6.15
N ASP A 274 -9.45 10.47 7.03
CA ASP A 274 -8.82 11.78 7.21
C ASP A 274 -7.31 11.63 7.38
N LYS A 275 -6.54 11.97 6.34
CA LYS A 275 -5.09 11.77 6.29
C LYS A 275 -4.33 12.51 7.40
N ASN A 276 -4.92 13.51 8.05
CA ASN A 276 -4.26 14.20 9.16
C ASN A 276 -4.34 13.44 10.50
N TYR A 277 -5.06 12.32 10.57
CA TYR A 277 -4.95 11.36 11.68
C TYR A 277 -3.65 10.55 11.64
N LEU A 278 -2.88 10.62 10.54
CA LEU A 278 -1.75 9.72 10.30
C LEU A 278 -0.43 10.42 10.63
N PRO A 279 0.34 9.95 11.63
CA PRO A 279 1.72 10.38 11.83
C PRO A 279 2.60 9.98 10.65
N HIS A 280 3.37 10.92 10.10
CA HIS A 280 4.21 10.72 8.92
C HIS A 280 5.71 10.89 9.18
N HIS A 281 6.08 11.62 10.22
CA HIS A 281 7.44 11.76 10.79
C HIS A 281 7.31 12.50 12.13
N THR A 282 8.38 12.52 12.92
CA THR A 282 8.51 13.19 14.21
C THR A 282 9.47 14.36 14.10
N GLU A 283 9.07 15.54 14.59
CA GLU A 283 9.83 16.78 14.60
C GLU A 283 10.22 17.21 16.03
N GLY A 284 10.57 16.26 16.89
CA GLY A 284 10.89 16.51 18.30
C GLY A 284 12.34 16.98 18.53
N GLU A 285 12.60 17.54 19.71
CA GLU A 285 13.96 17.92 20.14
C GLU A 285 14.80 16.72 20.61
N GLU A 286 14.17 15.75 21.29
CA GLU A 286 14.85 14.54 21.79
C GLU A 286 14.89 13.40 20.76
N VAL A 287 13.86 13.32 19.90
CA VAL A 287 13.76 12.36 18.81
C VAL A 287 13.26 13.08 17.57
N ASN A 288 14.04 12.99 16.50
CA ASN A 288 13.75 13.64 15.24
C ASN A 288 14.07 12.66 14.10
N ASP A 289 13.03 12.21 13.40
CA ASP A 289 13.20 11.35 12.23
C ASP A 289 12.96 12.12 10.91
N GLU A 290 12.89 13.46 10.97
CA GLU A 290 12.73 14.32 9.79
C GLU A 290 13.94 14.25 8.86
N HIS A 291 15.17 14.14 9.42
CA HIS A 291 16.44 14.19 8.71
C HIS A 291 17.59 13.46 9.46
N PRO A 292 18.55 12.81 8.78
CA PRO A 292 19.69 12.09 9.39
C PRO A 292 20.65 12.94 10.23
N ASP A 293 21.05 14.13 9.76
CA ASP A 293 21.90 15.06 10.52
C ASP A 293 21.60 16.54 10.16
N PRO A 294 20.95 17.35 11.02
CA PRO A 294 20.59 18.71 10.69
C PRO A 294 21.79 19.67 10.75
N ASP A 295 22.37 19.99 9.59
CA ASP A 295 23.35 21.08 9.42
C ASP A 295 22.76 22.42 9.92
N PRO A 296 23.56 23.39 10.42
CA PRO A 296 23.11 24.72 10.82
C PRO A 296 22.11 25.42 9.90
N THR A 297 22.15 25.17 8.58
CA THR A 297 21.15 25.70 7.63
C THR A 297 19.76 25.08 7.85
N HIS A 298 19.69 23.77 8.06
CA HIS A 298 18.45 23.04 8.37
C HIS A 298 17.88 23.42 9.74
N ARG A 299 18.73 23.69 10.74
CA ARG A 299 18.26 24.16 12.06
C ARG A 299 17.56 25.52 11.99
N VAL A 300 18.04 26.40 11.10
CA VAL A 300 17.39 27.69 10.85
C VAL A 300 16.04 27.49 10.15
N GLU A 301 15.97 26.58 9.19
CA GLU A 301 14.73 26.21 8.53
C GLU A 301 13.71 25.60 9.51
N GLN A 302 14.12 24.66 10.36
CA GLN A 302 13.29 24.08 11.41
C GLN A 302 12.76 25.13 12.40
N ALA A 303 13.56 26.15 12.75
CA ALA A 303 13.08 27.24 13.60
C ALA A 303 12.06 28.15 12.89
N ILE A 304 12.11 28.26 11.57
CA ILE A 304 11.24 29.13 10.77
C ILE A 304 9.94 28.42 10.39
N MET A 305 9.98 27.13 10.08
CA MET A 305 8.83 26.38 9.54
C MET A 305 7.59 26.41 10.43
N PRO A 306 7.67 26.24 11.77
CA PRO A 306 6.50 26.39 12.64
C PRO A 306 5.86 27.77 12.58
N ILE A 307 6.65 28.83 12.38
CA ILE A 307 6.15 30.21 12.22
C ILE A 307 5.43 30.33 10.88
N VAL A 308 5.99 29.78 9.81
CA VAL A 308 5.38 29.78 8.47
C VAL A 308 4.06 29.01 8.49
N ARG A 309 4.02 27.80 9.07
CA ARG A 309 2.82 26.96 9.21
C ARG A 309 1.73 27.66 10.01
N LYS A 310 2.06 28.25 11.17
CA LYS A 310 1.12 29.10 11.95
C LYS A 310 0.62 30.29 11.14
N GLY A 311 1.46 30.90 10.32
CA GLY A 311 1.08 31.95 9.39
C GLY A 311 0.11 31.46 8.31
N MET A 312 0.35 30.29 7.72
CA MET A 312 -0.55 29.66 6.74
C MET A 312 -1.92 29.38 7.33
N LEU A 313 -2.00 28.90 8.58
CA LEU A 313 -3.26 28.68 9.30
C LEU A 313 -3.98 30.00 9.62
N ALA A 314 -3.25 31.04 10.03
CA ALA A 314 -3.85 32.32 10.39
C ALA A 314 -4.29 33.17 9.18
N PHE A 315 -3.63 33.00 8.03
CA PHE A 315 -3.85 33.80 6.82
C PHE A 315 -3.82 32.92 5.55
N PRO A 316 -4.81 32.03 5.38
CA PRO A 316 -4.80 30.98 4.35
C PRO A 316 -4.78 31.52 2.91
N ASP A 317 -5.30 32.72 2.66
CA ASP A 317 -5.32 33.31 1.30
C ASP A 317 -4.06 34.09 0.92
N ALA A 318 -3.23 34.46 1.90
CA ALA A 318 -2.16 35.45 1.74
C ALA A 318 -0.76 34.85 1.95
N VAL A 319 -0.59 34.05 3.01
CA VAL A 319 0.73 33.47 3.33
C VAL A 319 1.15 32.40 2.31
N PRO A 320 0.27 31.47 1.85
CA PRO A 320 0.65 30.53 0.79
C PRO A 320 1.13 31.23 -0.50
N LYS A 321 0.46 32.31 -0.93
CA LYS A 321 0.88 33.09 -2.12
C LYS A 321 2.25 33.75 -1.92
N LEU A 322 2.52 34.25 -0.72
CA LEU A 322 3.82 34.83 -0.38
C LEU A 322 4.92 33.76 -0.38
N VAL A 323 4.64 32.59 0.19
CA VAL A 323 5.56 31.44 0.23
C VAL A 323 5.84 30.94 -1.19
N ALA A 324 4.81 30.75 -2.03
CA ALA A 324 4.97 30.37 -3.44
C ALA A 324 5.88 31.35 -4.19
N THR A 325 5.71 32.66 -3.96
CA THR A 325 6.55 33.70 -4.60
C THR A 325 8.00 33.64 -4.12
N ALA A 326 8.22 33.25 -2.86
CA ALA A 326 9.54 33.13 -2.25
C ALA A 326 10.21 31.76 -2.50
N GLN A 327 9.46 30.75 -2.93
CA GLN A 327 9.90 29.37 -3.07
C GLN A 327 11.17 29.20 -3.93
N PRO A 328 11.33 29.85 -5.11
CA PRO A 328 12.56 29.69 -5.89
C PRO A 328 13.81 30.23 -5.18
N VAL A 329 13.64 31.24 -4.31
CA VAL A 329 14.72 31.77 -3.47
C VAL A 329 14.96 30.83 -2.30
N TRP A 330 13.91 30.28 -1.71
CA TRP A 330 13.97 29.28 -0.64
C TRP A 330 14.74 28.03 -1.10
N GLU A 331 14.34 27.42 -2.20
CA GLU A 331 14.98 26.23 -2.78
C GLU A 331 16.44 26.47 -3.15
N ARG A 332 16.80 27.70 -3.55
CA ARG A 332 18.20 28.06 -3.81
C ARG A 332 19.06 28.13 -2.53
N ILE A 333 18.45 28.47 -1.40
CA ILE A 333 19.14 28.61 -0.11
C ILE A 333 19.18 27.29 0.65
N PHE A 334 18.08 26.52 0.62
CA PHE A 334 17.89 25.33 1.43
C PHE A 334 17.88 24.02 0.61
N GLY A 335 17.78 24.08 -0.72
CA GLY A 335 17.65 22.91 -1.60
C GLY A 335 16.19 22.54 -1.91
N SER A 336 15.96 21.80 -2.99
CA SER A 336 14.66 21.20 -3.32
C SER A 336 14.47 19.87 -2.58
N THR A 337 13.23 19.57 -2.20
CA THR A 337 12.86 18.29 -1.55
C THR A 337 13.03 17.07 -2.44
N SER A 338 13.25 17.24 -3.75
CA SER A 338 13.52 16.18 -4.72
C SER A 338 14.92 15.56 -4.57
N ASP A 339 15.89 16.36 -4.10
CA ASP A 339 17.31 16.00 -4.10
C ASP A 339 17.94 16.05 -2.69
N THR A 340 17.12 16.29 -1.66
CA THR A 340 17.55 16.31 -0.25
C THR A 340 16.63 15.45 0.60
N VAL A 341 17.23 14.66 1.50
CA VAL A 341 16.49 13.89 2.52
C VAL A 341 15.82 14.89 3.45
N ARG A 342 14.48 14.93 3.48
CA ARG A 342 13.69 15.82 4.35
C ARG A 342 12.35 15.16 4.67
N SER A 343 11.65 15.62 5.72
CA SER A 343 10.31 15.16 6.07
C SER A 343 10.21 13.64 6.25
N GLY A 344 11.24 12.99 6.80
CA GLY A 344 11.26 11.55 7.04
C GLY A 344 11.52 10.68 5.80
N ASN A 345 12.07 11.25 4.72
CA ASN A 345 12.35 10.52 3.48
C ASN A 345 13.66 9.70 3.52
N TRP A 346 13.87 8.89 4.57
CA TRP A 346 15.07 8.06 4.76
C TRP A 346 14.84 6.85 5.65
N TRP A 347 15.84 5.95 5.68
CA TRP A 347 15.81 4.69 6.41
C TRP A 347 15.65 4.80 7.93
N GLY A 348 16.00 5.96 8.52
CA GLY A 348 15.85 6.22 9.95
C GLY A 348 14.45 6.67 10.38
N ASN A 349 13.46 6.69 9.47
CA ASN A 349 12.08 6.99 9.83
C ASN A 349 11.49 5.90 10.74
N ASP A 350 11.16 6.26 11.98
CA ASP A 350 10.58 5.36 12.98
C ASP A 350 9.08 5.59 13.19
N THR A 351 8.48 6.51 12.43
CA THR A 351 7.07 6.89 12.54
C THR A 351 6.16 6.10 11.59
N VAL A 352 6.50 6.05 10.29
CA VAL A 352 5.57 5.60 9.24
C VAL A 352 5.21 4.13 9.37
N TRP A 353 6.18 3.29 9.74
CA TRP A 353 5.92 1.86 9.84
C TRP A 353 4.93 1.55 10.97
N ARG A 354 5.02 2.23 12.12
CA ARG A 354 4.11 2.08 13.26
C ARG A 354 2.68 2.38 12.86
N MET A 355 2.48 3.55 12.25
CA MET A 355 1.19 3.98 11.69
C MET A 355 0.64 2.96 10.69
N CYS A 356 1.47 2.46 9.76
CA CYS A 356 1.00 1.46 8.81
C CYS A 356 0.56 0.16 9.49
N LEU A 357 1.33 -0.35 10.47
CA LEU A 357 0.98 -1.61 11.14
C LEU A 357 -0.25 -1.47 12.03
N ASP A 358 -0.46 -0.31 12.65
CA ASP A 358 -1.70 -0.01 13.37
C ASP A 358 -2.92 -0.01 12.44
N LEU A 359 -2.83 0.56 11.25
CA LEU A 359 -3.90 0.43 10.24
C LEU A 359 -4.17 -1.02 9.84
N ASN A 360 -3.13 -1.88 9.80
CA ASN A 360 -3.29 -3.32 9.55
C ASN A 360 -4.01 -4.02 10.71
N LYS A 361 -3.68 -3.67 11.97
CA LYS A 361 -4.42 -4.18 13.14
C LYS A 361 -5.89 -3.78 13.07
N LEU A 362 -6.18 -2.51 12.77
CA LEU A 362 -7.54 -2.03 12.67
C LEU A 362 -8.33 -2.72 11.55
N LEU A 363 -7.70 -3.04 10.42
CA LEU A 363 -8.37 -3.80 9.38
C LEU A 363 -8.70 -5.24 9.82
N PHE A 364 -7.74 -5.92 10.47
CA PHE A 364 -7.92 -7.30 10.91
C PHE A 364 -8.92 -7.42 12.06
N TYR A 365 -8.83 -6.53 13.04
CA TYR A 365 -9.51 -6.69 14.33
C TYR A 365 -10.61 -5.65 14.55
N GLY A 366 -10.69 -4.57 13.79
CA GLY A 366 -11.70 -3.53 13.98
C GLY A 366 -13.12 -3.98 13.65
N ASN A 367 -14.07 -3.63 14.52
CA ASN A 367 -15.51 -3.71 14.29
C ASN A 367 -16.09 -2.33 14.00
N THR A 368 -17.26 -2.30 13.36
CA THR A 368 -17.86 -1.05 12.85
C THR A 368 -18.38 -0.14 13.96
N ASP A 369 -18.49 -0.64 15.18
CA ASP A 369 -18.83 0.10 16.39
C ASP A 369 -17.60 0.70 17.13
N GLY A 370 -16.40 0.56 16.55
CA GLY A 370 -15.14 1.06 17.12
C GLY A 370 -14.46 0.11 18.11
N THR A 371 -15.06 -1.05 18.39
CA THR A 371 -14.43 -2.09 19.21
C THR A 371 -13.45 -2.94 18.40
N LEU A 372 -12.58 -3.67 19.09
CA LEU A 372 -11.70 -4.67 18.49
C LEU A 372 -12.23 -6.09 18.78
N ARG A 373 -12.07 -6.99 17.81
CA ARG A 373 -12.24 -8.45 17.96
C ARG A 373 -11.23 -8.99 18.97
N ASP A 374 -11.43 -10.23 19.40
CA ASP A 374 -10.49 -10.90 20.30
C ASP A 374 -9.06 -10.90 19.70
N ASP A 375 -8.06 -10.66 20.54
CA ASP A 375 -6.65 -10.69 20.16
C ASP A 375 -6.18 -12.14 19.90
N SER A 376 -6.52 -12.65 18.72
CA SER A 376 -6.38 -14.05 18.31
C SER A 376 -6.37 -14.15 16.78
N SER A 377 -5.50 -14.96 16.19
CA SER A 377 -5.46 -15.17 14.73
C SER A 377 -6.80 -15.61 14.13
N ASP A 378 -7.53 -16.48 14.81
CA ASP A 378 -8.85 -16.97 14.37
C ASP A 378 -9.92 -15.87 14.23
N SER A 379 -9.72 -14.70 14.86
CA SER A 379 -10.68 -13.60 14.81
C SER A 379 -10.41 -12.62 13.65
N ARG A 380 -9.26 -12.74 12.98
CA ARG A 380 -8.84 -11.79 11.94
C ARG A 380 -9.81 -11.79 10.76
N LYS A 381 -10.07 -10.61 10.23
CA LYS A 381 -10.70 -10.45 8.92
C LYS A 381 -9.87 -11.17 7.85
N ARG A 382 -10.53 -11.83 6.90
CA ARG A 382 -9.89 -12.45 5.75
C ARG A 382 -9.27 -11.37 4.85
N HIS A 383 -7.94 -11.38 4.71
CA HIS A 383 -7.20 -10.38 3.95
C HIS A 383 -6.20 -11.04 2.99
N TYR A 384 -6.53 -11.03 1.71
CA TYR A 384 -5.71 -11.60 0.65
C TYR A 384 -4.95 -10.51 -0.10
N SER A 385 -3.82 -10.88 -0.71
CA SER A 385 -2.96 -9.92 -1.40
C SER A 385 -2.47 -10.49 -2.72
N LEU A 386 -2.65 -9.74 -3.82
CA LEU A 386 -2.00 -9.98 -5.11
C LEU A 386 -1.25 -8.72 -5.54
N CYS A 387 0.07 -8.71 -5.38
CA CYS A 387 0.90 -7.57 -5.74
C CYS A 387 1.16 -7.52 -7.25
N ASP A 388 0.86 -6.36 -7.83
CA ASP A 388 1.15 -6.02 -9.21
C ASP A 388 2.60 -5.51 -9.33
N GLY A 389 3.49 -6.41 -9.74
CA GLY A 389 4.90 -6.14 -10.04
C GLY A 389 5.22 -6.34 -11.53
N ILE A 390 4.24 -6.17 -12.43
CA ILE A 390 4.49 -6.36 -13.86
C ILE A 390 5.39 -5.22 -14.36
N VAL A 391 4.96 -3.98 -14.14
CA VAL A 391 5.83 -2.81 -14.20
C VAL A 391 5.75 -2.14 -12.84
N GLY A 392 6.83 -2.29 -12.08
CA GLY A 392 7.01 -1.69 -10.76
C GLY A 392 7.64 -0.30 -10.85
N GLY A 393 7.72 0.39 -9.71
CA GLY A 393 8.34 1.71 -9.60
C GLY A 393 9.55 1.69 -8.67
N GLU A 394 10.71 2.11 -9.14
CA GLU A 394 11.96 2.16 -8.36
C GLU A 394 12.47 3.61 -8.17
N ALA A 395 13.56 3.77 -7.43
CA ALA A 395 14.19 5.05 -7.11
C ALA A 395 13.25 6.05 -6.41
N ARG A 396 12.78 7.09 -7.12
CA ARG A 396 12.08 8.27 -6.57
C ARG A 396 10.60 8.05 -6.26
N GLY A 397 10.26 6.87 -5.75
CA GLY A 397 8.91 6.51 -5.33
C GLY A 397 8.41 7.26 -4.08
N PRO A 398 7.08 7.34 -3.85
CA PRO A 398 6.06 6.56 -4.56
C PRO A 398 5.35 7.27 -5.73
N MET A 399 5.62 8.56 -5.94
CA MET A 399 4.90 9.45 -6.88
C MET A 399 5.68 9.78 -8.15
N ASP A 400 7.00 9.83 -8.05
CA ASP A 400 7.92 10.09 -9.16
C ASP A 400 8.90 8.91 -9.41
N PRO A 401 8.49 7.63 -9.27
CA PRO A 401 9.41 6.52 -9.45
C PRO A 401 9.92 6.43 -10.90
N ASP A 402 11.01 5.70 -11.10
CA ASP A 402 11.45 5.26 -12.41
C ASP A 402 10.85 3.87 -12.73
N PRO A 403 10.51 3.54 -13.99
CA PRO A 403 9.87 2.28 -14.32
C PRO A 403 10.83 1.09 -14.19
N LYS A 404 10.36 0.02 -13.53
CA LYS A 404 11.05 -1.26 -13.45
C LYS A 404 10.22 -2.37 -14.10
N GLU A 405 10.64 -2.80 -15.29
CA GLU A 405 10.05 -3.92 -16.04
C GLU A 405 10.38 -5.27 -15.39
N SER A 406 9.76 -5.53 -14.24
CA SER A 406 10.05 -6.65 -13.36
C SER A 406 9.24 -7.90 -13.71
N GLY A 407 8.04 -7.73 -14.27
CA GLY A 407 7.30 -8.79 -14.94
C GLY A 407 6.73 -9.86 -14.02
N PHE A 408 6.45 -9.58 -12.74
CA PHE A 408 5.93 -10.59 -11.83
C PHE A 408 4.60 -10.20 -11.17
N LEU A 409 3.88 -11.22 -10.70
CA LEU A 409 2.82 -11.09 -9.72
C LEU A 409 3.19 -11.94 -8.50
N SER A 410 2.91 -11.46 -7.29
CA SER A 410 2.97 -12.27 -6.08
C SER A 410 1.59 -12.37 -5.44
N PHE A 411 1.16 -13.56 -5.03
CA PHE A 411 -0.15 -13.81 -4.45
C PHE A 411 -0.02 -14.64 -3.18
N GLY A 412 -0.79 -14.30 -2.15
CA GLY A 412 -0.89 -15.09 -0.93
C GLY A 412 -2.14 -14.73 -0.13
N THR A 413 -2.45 -15.56 0.85
CA THR A 413 -3.60 -15.39 1.75
C THR A 413 -3.30 -14.47 2.94
N HIS A 414 -2.07 -13.94 3.04
CA HIS A 414 -1.68 -13.03 4.11
C HIS A 414 -0.76 -11.90 3.60
N PRO A 415 -1.07 -10.61 3.88
CA PRO A 415 -0.32 -9.48 3.35
C PRO A 415 1.13 -9.42 3.82
N ALA A 416 1.42 -9.74 5.09
CA ALA A 416 2.79 -9.69 5.62
C ALA A 416 3.74 -10.66 4.90
N SER A 417 3.27 -11.90 4.61
CA SER A 417 4.05 -12.89 3.88
C SER A 417 4.29 -12.45 2.43
N VAL A 418 3.25 -11.92 1.77
CA VAL A 418 3.37 -11.39 0.40
C VAL A 418 4.35 -10.22 0.33
N ASP A 419 4.32 -9.32 1.31
CA ASP A 419 5.23 -8.18 1.38
C ASP A 419 6.68 -8.62 1.62
N ALA A 420 6.91 -9.62 2.49
CA ALA A 420 8.25 -10.17 2.74
C ALA A 420 8.85 -10.79 1.47
N VAL A 421 8.10 -11.64 0.76
CA VAL A 421 8.55 -12.27 -0.48
C VAL A 421 8.75 -11.23 -1.58
N THR A 422 7.85 -10.26 -1.70
CA THR A 422 7.96 -9.21 -2.72
C THR A 422 9.16 -8.31 -2.45
N THR A 423 9.40 -7.94 -1.19
CA THR A 423 10.58 -7.17 -0.76
C THR A 423 11.87 -7.90 -1.09
N TYR A 424 11.94 -9.19 -0.76
CA TYR A 424 13.08 -10.04 -1.08
C TYR A 424 13.35 -10.08 -2.58
N LEU A 425 12.31 -10.35 -3.40
CA LEU A 425 12.47 -10.41 -4.85
C LEU A 425 12.77 -9.06 -5.49
N MET A 426 12.38 -7.94 -4.86
CA MET A 426 12.84 -6.61 -5.26
C MET A 426 14.36 -6.44 -5.05
N GLY A 427 15.03 -7.31 -4.30
CA GLY A 427 16.47 -7.23 -4.01
C GLY A 427 16.80 -6.59 -2.66
N PHE A 428 15.80 -6.46 -1.78
CA PHE A 428 15.96 -5.87 -0.46
C PHE A 428 15.81 -6.93 0.64
N ASP A 429 16.56 -6.78 1.72
CA ASP A 429 16.44 -7.62 2.91
C ASP A 429 15.16 -7.29 3.68
N PRO A 430 14.20 -8.22 3.81
CA PRO A 430 12.96 -8.01 4.56
C PRO A 430 13.20 -7.61 6.03
N GLU A 431 14.33 -8.00 6.63
CA GLU A 431 14.67 -7.62 8.02
C GLU A 431 15.15 -6.17 8.17
N LEU A 432 15.60 -5.55 7.08
CA LEU A 432 16.08 -4.17 7.06
C LEU A 432 14.96 -3.16 6.73
N ILE A 433 13.78 -3.64 6.34
CA ILE A 433 12.61 -2.81 6.04
C ILE A 433 11.68 -2.82 7.27
N PRO A 434 11.59 -1.72 8.06
CA PRO A 434 10.91 -1.74 9.36
C PRO A 434 9.45 -2.18 9.30
N ILE A 435 8.69 -1.71 8.30
CA ILE A 435 7.29 -2.11 8.11
C ILE A 435 7.14 -3.62 7.85
N VAL A 436 8.07 -4.24 7.12
CA VAL A 436 8.03 -5.67 6.81
C VAL A 436 8.47 -6.47 8.03
N ARG A 437 9.64 -6.16 8.61
CA ARG A 437 10.17 -6.85 9.79
C ARG A 437 9.17 -6.82 10.94
N ASN A 438 8.67 -5.64 11.30
CA ASN A 438 7.87 -5.46 12.51
C ASN A 438 6.45 -6.03 12.35
N ALA A 439 5.97 -6.29 11.12
CA ALA A 439 4.69 -7.00 10.92
C ALA A 439 4.69 -8.41 11.55
N PHE A 440 5.86 -9.02 11.71
CA PHE A 440 6.04 -10.32 12.39
C PHE A 440 6.37 -10.17 13.89
N GLN A 441 6.36 -8.95 14.43
CA GLN A 441 6.79 -8.64 15.81
C GLN A 441 5.74 -7.88 16.63
N CYS A 442 4.59 -7.49 16.04
CA CYS A 442 3.46 -6.90 16.75
C CYS A 442 3.05 -7.79 17.93
N LYS A 443 2.99 -7.23 19.14
CA LYS A 443 2.72 -8.00 20.38
C LYS A 443 1.24 -8.10 20.71
N ALA A 444 0.54 -6.97 20.67
CA ALA A 444 -0.90 -6.89 20.79
C ALA A 444 -1.51 -6.89 19.39
N TYR A 445 -2.58 -7.67 19.19
CA TYR A 445 -3.21 -7.84 17.88
C TYR A 445 -2.18 -8.23 16.81
N PRO A 446 -1.45 -9.36 16.99
CA PRO A 446 -0.34 -9.71 16.11
C PRO A 446 -0.83 -9.84 14.67
N LEU A 447 -0.06 -9.36 13.71
CA LEU A 447 -0.42 -9.50 12.30
C LEU A 447 -0.03 -10.89 11.78
N ALA A 448 1.08 -11.45 12.25
CA ALA A 448 1.53 -12.81 11.93
C ALA A 448 1.92 -13.58 13.19
N GLU A 449 1.75 -14.90 13.18
CA GLU A 449 2.13 -15.82 14.28
C GLU A 449 3.33 -16.71 13.91
N TRP A 450 3.96 -16.41 12.78
CA TRP A 450 5.12 -17.08 12.22
C TRP A 450 6.24 -16.06 11.96
N GLY A 451 7.44 -16.54 11.68
CA GLY A 451 8.59 -15.70 11.32
C GLY A 451 8.84 -15.65 9.80
N LEU A 452 9.81 -14.82 9.40
CA LEU A 452 10.27 -14.75 8.01
C LEU A 452 10.84 -16.09 7.51
N ASP A 453 11.48 -16.85 8.39
CA ASP A 453 12.08 -18.15 8.08
C ASP A 453 11.04 -19.24 7.79
N ASP A 454 9.78 -19.04 8.20
CA ASP A 454 8.68 -19.98 7.95
C ASP A 454 8.08 -19.79 6.54
N ILE A 455 8.43 -18.72 5.83
CA ILE A 455 7.82 -18.36 4.55
C ILE A 455 8.36 -19.24 3.41
N SER A 456 7.43 -19.76 2.60
CA SER A 456 7.71 -20.60 1.45
C SER A 456 7.21 -19.96 0.15
N VAL A 457 7.99 -20.07 -0.92
CA VAL A 457 7.70 -19.50 -2.24
C VAL A 457 7.42 -20.60 -3.25
N LYS A 458 6.25 -20.50 -3.91
CA LYS A 458 5.83 -21.35 -5.03
C LYS A 458 5.92 -20.55 -6.33
N SER A 459 6.85 -20.89 -7.22
CA SER A 459 7.13 -20.09 -8.42
C SER A 459 7.09 -20.88 -9.73
N ASN A 460 6.87 -20.19 -10.85
CA ASN A 460 7.15 -20.74 -12.18
C ASN A 460 8.62 -20.61 -12.60
N GLN A 461 9.41 -19.83 -11.85
CA GLN A 461 10.85 -19.77 -11.95
C GLN A 461 11.45 -20.70 -10.90
N SER A 462 12.17 -21.74 -11.33
CA SER A 462 12.73 -22.74 -10.40
C SER A 462 13.72 -22.13 -9.41
N VAL A 463 14.32 -21.00 -9.75
CA VAL A 463 15.31 -20.29 -8.91
C VAL A 463 14.64 -19.57 -7.73
N TRP A 464 13.33 -19.28 -7.81
CA TRP A 464 12.55 -18.63 -6.76
C TRP A 464 11.63 -19.62 -6.03
N GLN A 465 11.89 -20.93 -6.13
CA GLN A 465 11.09 -21.96 -5.51
C GLN A 465 11.76 -22.46 -4.22
N GLY A 466 11.04 -22.48 -3.10
CA GLY A 466 11.55 -23.00 -1.83
C GLY A 466 11.33 -22.03 -0.67
N GLU A 467 12.04 -22.26 0.44
CA GLU A 467 12.05 -21.36 1.60
C GLU A 467 12.60 -19.99 1.20
N LEU A 468 12.06 -18.90 1.73
CA LEU A 468 12.44 -17.54 1.34
C LEU A 468 13.95 -17.29 1.45
N GLY A 469 14.56 -17.67 2.58
CA GLY A 469 16.00 -17.53 2.81
C GLY A 469 16.90 -18.42 1.94
N SER A 470 16.32 -19.37 1.19
CA SER A 470 17.05 -20.27 0.29
C SER A 470 17.13 -19.76 -1.15
N ILE A 471 16.36 -18.72 -1.50
CA ILE A 471 16.39 -18.11 -2.82
C ILE A 471 17.75 -17.43 -3.02
N PRO A 472 18.46 -17.61 -4.16
CA PRO A 472 19.72 -16.91 -4.38
C PRO A 472 19.52 -15.40 -4.57
N ILE A 473 20.26 -14.58 -3.83
CA ILE A 473 20.17 -13.10 -3.89
C ILE A 473 20.44 -12.59 -5.31
N GLU A 474 21.39 -13.20 -6.02
CA GLU A 474 21.74 -12.86 -7.40
C GLU A 474 20.63 -13.15 -8.42
N SER A 475 19.56 -13.83 -7.99
CA SER A 475 18.38 -14.10 -8.81
C SER A 475 17.23 -13.10 -8.58
N THR A 476 17.40 -12.13 -7.69
CA THR A 476 16.42 -11.07 -7.42
C THR A 476 16.38 -10.04 -8.55
N LEU A 477 15.41 -9.13 -8.50
CA LEU A 477 15.08 -8.19 -9.57
C LEU A 477 15.82 -6.85 -9.47
N GLU A 478 16.70 -6.68 -8.46
CA GLU A 478 17.61 -5.54 -8.28
C GLU A 478 16.90 -4.18 -8.46
N PHE A 479 15.81 -3.93 -7.73
CA PHE A 479 15.17 -2.62 -7.72
C PHE A 479 16.12 -1.57 -7.15
N GLU A 480 16.15 -0.39 -7.77
CA GLU A 480 16.88 0.74 -7.20
C GLU A 480 16.10 1.31 -5.99
N PRO A 481 16.68 1.34 -4.78
CA PRO A 481 16.00 1.95 -3.64
C PRO A 481 15.91 3.47 -3.82
N HIS A 482 15.04 4.11 -3.04
CA HIS A 482 15.08 5.57 -2.93
C HIS A 482 16.45 6.01 -2.40
N PHE A 483 17.00 7.15 -2.85
CA PHE A 483 18.35 7.59 -2.47
C PHE A 483 18.57 7.71 -0.96
N GLY A 484 17.50 8.01 -0.20
CA GLY A 484 17.51 8.03 1.28
C GLY A 484 17.57 6.64 1.94
N TRP A 485 17.63 5.57 1.16
CA TRP A 485 17.67 4.16 1.59
C TRP A 485 18.83 3.37 0.95
N THR A 486 19.54 3.96 -0.02
CA THR A 486 20.66 3.31 -0.72
C THR A 486 21.75 2.87 0.26
N HIS A 487 22.22 1.64 0.13
CA HIS A 487 23.19 0.95 1.00
C HIS A 487 22.69 0.62 2.41
N HIS A 488 21.38 0.71 2.68
CA HIS A 488 20.81 0.43 4.00
C HIS A 488 19.84 -0.75 4.01
N ILE A 489 19.30 -1.17 2.86
CA ILE A 489 18.24 -2.20 2.79
C ILE A 489 18.54 -3.32 1.80
N GLU A 490 19.52 -3.12 0.93
CA GLU A 490 19.95 -4.13 -0.02
C GLU A 490 20.61 -5.30 0.71
N HIS A 491 20.48 -6.50 0.14
CA HIS A 491 21.20 -7.67 0.63
C HIS A 491 22.72 -7.43 0.59
N GLY A 492 23.43 -7.77 1.67
CA GLY A 492 24.88 -7.55 1.76
C GLY A 492 25.29 -6.09 2.05
N SER A 493 24.34 -5.21 2.38
CA SER A 493 24.64 -3.86 2.89
C SER A 493 25.39 -3.91 4.23
N GLU A 494 26.06 -2.80 4.61
CA GLU A 494 26.78 -2.70 5.90
C GLU A 494 25.88 -3.05 7.11
N HIS A 495 24.58 -2.77 7.01
CA HIS A 495 23.58 -3.09 8.03
C HIS A 495 23.21 -4.57 8.07
N SER A 496 23.33 -5.28 6.94
CA SER A 496 23.11 -6.74 6.86
C SER A 496 24.29 -7.55 7.45
N GLU A 497 25.51 -7.01 7.44
CA GLU A 497 26.73 -7.71 7.88
C GLU A 497 27.06 -7.49 9.38
N SER A 498 26.39 -6.54 10.04
CA SER A 498 26.61 -6.29 11.47
C SER A 498 25.74 -7.20 12.34
N ASP A 499 26.31 -7.77 13.42
CA ASP A 499 25.61 -8.51 14.49
C ASP A 499 24.56 -7.66 15.25
N ASN A 500 24.28 -6.44 14.78
CA ASN A 500 23.39 -5.45 15.36
C ASN A 500 22.19 -5.15 14.43
N ARG A 501 21.37 -6.17 14.16
CA ARG A 501 20.01 -5.99 13.58
C ARG A 501 19.13 -5.02 14.41
N ALA A 502 19.54 -4.71 15.64
CA ALA A 502 18.89 -3.75 16.54
C ALA A 502 19.32 -2.27 16.36
N GLN A 503 20.35 -1.97 15.56
CA GLN A 503 20.88 -0.59 15.46
C GLN A 503 20.05 0.35 14.58
N ALA A 504 19.13 -0.16 13.76
CA ALA A 504 18.18 0.70 13.02
C ALA A 504 17.30 1.56 13.95
N THR A 505 17.22 1.22 15.24
CA THR A 505 16.45 1.97 16.27
C THR A 505 17.32 2.84 17.18
N GLU A 506 18.65 2.72 17.14
CA GLU A 506 19.56 3.50 18.01
C GLU A 506 19.98 4.84 17.39
N VAL A 507 19.81 5.02 16.08
CA VAL A 507 20.28 6.23 15.37
C VAL A 507 19.43 7.48 15.66
N THR A 508 18.23 7.31 16.24
CA THR A 508 17.35 8.42 16.67
C THR A 508 17.62 8.91 18.10
N ARG A 509 18.62 8.37 18.82
CA ARG A 509 19.01 8.84 20.16
C ARG A 509 20.32 9.64 20.12
N HIS A 510 20.29 10.89 19.67
CA HIS A 510 21.41 11.82 19.85
C HIS A 510 21.00 13.22 20.27
#